data_AF-A0A7U6KP40-F1
#
_entry.id   AF-A0A7U6KP40-F1
#
_cell.length_a   1.000
_cell.length_b   1.000
_cell.length_c   1.000
_cell.angle_alpha   90.00
_cell.angle_beta   90.00
_cell.angle_gamma   90.00
#
_symmetry.space_group_name_H-M   'P 1'
#
loop_
_entity.id
_entity.type
_entity.pdbx_description
1 polymer ?
#
loop_
_entity_poly.entity_id
_entity_poly.type
_entity_poly.pdbx_seq_one_letter_code
_entity_poly.pdbx_strand_id
1 'polypeptide(L)' 'MNIKPIRNDQDLAHAFAQLQAVFQADEGTPEADEREVLVTLIEAYENKYYPIEHAEAVDAIIFRWKI' A
#
# COMPACT_ATOMS: atom_id res chain seq x y z
N MET A 1 10.03 -12.96 -12.46
CA MET A 1 9.72 -12.13 -11.27
C MET A 1 11.01 -11.65 -10.63
N ASN A 2 11.18 -10.34 -10.41
CA ASN A 2 12.34 -9.77 -9.71
C ASN A 2 11.86 -8.81 -8.61
N ILE A 3 11.28 -9.40 -7.56
CA ILE A 3 10.77 -8.66 -6.41
C ILE A 3 11.95 -8.23 -5.53
N LYS A 4 11.97 -6.96 -5.11
CA LYS A 4 13.01 -6.40 -4.26
C LYS A 4 12.42 -5.93 -2.92
N PRO A 5 13.19 -5.98 -1.82
CA PRO A 5 12.77 -5.39 -0.56
C PRO A 5 12.56 -3.88 -0.70
N ILE A 6 11.54 -3.35 -0.02
CA ILE A 6 11.27 -1.91 0.04
C ILE A 6 12.08 -1.31 1.19
N ARG A 7 13.05 -0.44 0.89
CA ARG A 7 13.93 0.17 1.91
C ARG A 7 13.76 1.67 2.06
N ASN A 8 13.14 2.32 1.07
CA ASN A 8 12.92 3.75 1.00
C ASN A 8 11.68 4.04 0.13
N ASP A 9 11.29 5.31 0.06
CA ASP A 9 10.09 5.74 -0.65
C ASP A 9 10.17 5.57 -2.18
N GLN A 10 11.38 5.55 -2.75
CA GLN A 10 11.57 5.27 -4.17
C GLN A 10 11.28 3.79 -4.47
N ASP A 11 11.74 2.88 -3.62
CA ASP A 11 11.39 1.46 -3.71
C ASP A 11 9.88 1.26 -3.53
N LEU A 12 9.25 2.04 -2.63
CA LEU A 12 7.80 2.00 -2.39
C LEU A 12 7.03 2.43 -3.63
N ALA A 13 7.42 3.55 -4.26
CA ALA A 13 6.81 4.04 -5.49
C ALA A 13 6.96 3.04 -6.64
N HIS A 14 8.11 2.38 -6.76
CA HIS A 14 8.31 1.31 -7.74
C HIS A 14 7.42 0.10 -7.44
N ALA A 15 7.31 -0.33 -6.18
CA ALA A 15 6.44 -1.42 -5.79
C ALA A 15 4.96 -1.12 -6.14
N PHE A 16 4.50 0.11 -5.92
CA PHE A 16 3.17 0.53 -6.35
C PHE A 16 2.99 0.51 -7.87
N ALA A 17 3.99 0.94 -8.65
CA ALA A 17 3.93 0.89 -10.10
C ALA A 17 3.86 -0.56 -10.62
N GLN A 18 4.60 -1.49 -10.00
CA GLN A 18 4.51 -2.92 -10.31
C GLN A 18 3.16 -3.49 -9.91
N LEU A 19 2.66 -3.14 -8.71
CA LEU A 19 1.37 -3.60 -8.22
C LEU A 19 0.23 -3.19 -9.17
N GLN A 20 0.25 -1.96 -9.69
CA GLN A 20 -0.75 -1.49 -10.66
C GLN A 20 -0.81 -2.36 -11.92
N ALA A 21 0.34 -2.88 -12.39
CA ALA A 21 0.38 -3.71 -13.58
C ALA A 21 -0.28 -5.09 -13.39
N VAL A 22 -0.24 -5.63 -12.16
CA VAL A 22 -0.78 -6.96 -11.83
C VAL A 22 -2.04 -6.90 -10.95
N PHE A 23 -2.56 -5.70 -10.68
CA PHE A 23 -3.66 -5.51 -9.74
C PHE A 23 -4.92 -6.31 -10.11
N GLN A 24 -5.23 -6.37 -11.40
CA GLN A 24 -6.38 -7.10 -11.95
C GLN A 24 -6.05 -8.53 -12.41
N ALA A 25 -4.91 -9.09 -11.98
CA ALA A 25 -4.57 -10.46 -12.30
C ALA A 25 -5.64 -11.43 -11.78
N ASP A 26 -6.02 -12.38 -12.64
CA ASP A 26 -6.95 -13.46 -12.31
C ASP A 26 -6.33 -14.40 -11.27
N GLU A 27 -7.17 -14.97 -10.41
CA GLU A 27 -6.71 -15.89 -9.37
C GLU A 27 -6.06 -17.15 -9.96
N GLY A 28 -5.02 -17.65 -9.28
CA GLY A 28 -4.25 -18.81 -9.73
C GLY A 28 -3.25 -18.52 -10.86
N THR A 29 -3.06 -17.26 -11.25
CA THR A 29 -2.01 -16.83 -12.18
C THR A 29 -0.73 -16.43 -11.43
N PRO A 30 0.45 -16.56 -12.05
CA PRO A 30 1.70 -16.05 -11.48
C PRO A 30 1.66 -14.55 -11.15
N GLU A 31 0.88 -13.77 -11.89
CA GLU A 31 0.67 -12.34 -11.65
C GLU A 31 -0.14 -12.09 -10.38
N ALA A 32 -1.10 -12.97 -10.04
CA ALA A 32 -1.80 -12.91 -8.76
C ALA A 32 -0.87 -13.24 -7.59
N ASP A 33 0.03 -14.22 -7.74
CA ASP A 33 1.09 -14.49 -6.75
C ASP A 33 2.00 -13.26 -6.59
N GLU A 34 2.33 -12.56 -7.68
CA GLU A 34 3.13 -11.33 -7.63
C GLU A 34 2.42 -10.23 -6.84
N ARG A 35 1.12 -10.05 -7.10
CA ARG A 35 0.26 -9.08 -6.42
C ARG A 35 0.27 -9.32 -4.91
N GLU A 36 0.09 -10.56 -4.46
CA GLU A 36 0.07 -10.89 -3.02
C GLU A 36 1.39 -10.55 -2.32
N VAL A 37 2.52 -10.86 -2.97
CA VAL A 37 3.84 -10.54 -2.40
C VAL A 37 4.07 -9.03 -2.36
N LEU A 38 3.72 -8.30 -3.42
CA LEU A 38 3.86 -6.84 -3.48
C LEU A 38 3.02 -6.14 -2.41
N VAL A 39 1.76 -6.55 -2.23
CA VAL A 39 0.87 -6.02 -1.18
C VAL A 39 1.51 -6.22 0.19
N THR A 40 1.96 -7.44 0.48
CA THR A 40 2.60 -7.77 1.77
C THR A 40 3.83 -6.89 2.06
N LEU A 41 4.68 -6.64 1.05
CA LEU A 41 5.87 -5.82 1.20
C LEU A 41 5.54 -4.34 1.42
N ILE A 42 4.54 -3.83 0.69
CA ILE A 42 4.05 -2.45 0.82
C ILE A 42 3.50 -2.24 2.24
N GLU A 43 2.59 -3.11 2.69
CA GLU A 43 2.01 -3.04 4.04
C GLU A 43 3.07 -3.10 5.14
N ALA A 44 4.07 -3.97 4.99
CA ALA A 44 5.16 -4.07 5.97
C ALA A 44 6.00 -2.79 6.05
N TYR A 45 6.23 -2.13 4.91
CA TYR A 45 6.93 -0.84 4.87
C TYR A 45 6.06 0.28 5.47
N GLU A 46 4.80 0.39 5.04
CA GLU A 46 3.88 1.43 5.51
C GLU A 46 3.65 1.32 7.02
N ASN A 47 3.43 0.13 7.58
CA ASN A 47 3.29 -0.05 9.01
C ASN A 47 4.53 0.41 9.80
N LYS A 48 5.72 0.33 9.21
CA LYS A 48 6.97 0.72 9.86
C LYS A 48 7.22 2.23 9.77
N TYR A 49 6.90 2.87 8.65
CA TYR A 49 7.30 4.26 8.36
C TYR A 49 6.13 5.25 8.34
N TYR A 50 4.91 4.79 8.07
CA TYR A 50 3.66 5.55 8.07
C TYR A 50 2.61 4.86 8.96
N PRO A 51 2.89 4.68 10.27
CA PRO A 51 1.91 4.10 11.16
C PRO A 51 0.63 4.97 11.13
N ILE A 52 -0.52 4.33 10.95
CA ILE A 52 -1.80 5.01 11.09
C ILE A 52 -1.94 5.38 12.56
N GLU A 53 -1.63 6.63 12.89
CA GLU A 53 -2.04 7.19 14.18
C GLU A 53 -3.57 7.14 14.18
N HIS A 54 -4.15 6.41 15.13
CA HIS A 54 -5.58 6.52 15.41
C HIS A 54 -5.83 7.98 15.77
N ALA A 55 -6.24 8.79 14.79
CA ALA A 55 -6.88 10.05 15.07
C ALA A 55 -8.08 9.69 15.93
N GLU A 56 -8.03 10.04 17.22
CA GLU A 56 -9.20 10.06 18.10
C GLU A 56 -10.35 10.64 17.27
N ALA A 57 -11.42 9.87 17.11
CA ALA A 57 -12.49 10.06 16.12
C ALA A 57 -13.26 11.40 16.21
N VAL A 58 -12.79 12.32 17.04
CA VAL A 58 -13.34 13.63 17.33
C VAL A 58 -12.95 14.68 16.28
N ASP A 59 -11.78 14.57 15.62
CA ASP A 59 -11.34 15.57 14.63
C ASP A 59 -12.02 15.45 13.25
N ALA A 60 -12.55 14.27 12.90
CA ALA A 60 -13.23 14.06 11.62
C ALA A 60 -14.62 14.75 11.52
N ILE A 61 -15.18 15.23 12.64
CA ILE A 61 -16.53 15.80 12.71
C ILE A 61 -16.55 17.34 12.51
N ILE A 62 -15.42 18.04 12.59
CA ILE A 62 -15.41 19.52 12.57
C ILE A 62 -15.61 20.11 11.14
N PHE A 63 -15.64 19.31 10.07
CA PHE A 63 -15.82 19.81 8.70
C PHE A 63 -17.27 20.17 8.29
N ARG A 64 -18.25 20.13 9.21
CA ARG A 64 -19.67 20.38 8.84
C ARG A 64 -20.24 21.75 9.19
N TRP A 65 -19.52 22.66 9.89
CA TRP A 65 -20.11 23.92 10.39
C TRP A 65 -19.37 25.19 9.93
N LYS A 66 -19.24 25.38 8.62
CA LYS A 66 -18.99 26.72 8.05
C LYS A 66 -19.40 26.82 6.58
N ILE A 67 -20.71 26.80 6.33
CA ILE A 67 -21.32 27.45 5.17
C ILE A 67 -22.71 27.94 5.57
#